data_AF-A0A2S6CRB4-F1
#
_entry.id   AF-A0A2S6CRB4-F1
#
_cell.length_a   1.000
_cell.length_b   1.000
_cell.length_c   1.000
_cell.angle_alpha   90.00
_cell.angle_beta   90.00
_cell.angle_gamma   90.00
#
_symmetry.space_group_name_H-M   'P 1'
#
loop_
_entity.id
_entity.type
_entity.pdbx_description
1 polymer ?
#
loop_
_entity_poly.entity_id
_entity_poly.type
_entity_poly.pdbx_seq_one_letter_code
_entity_poly.pdbx_strand_id
1 'polypeptide(L)'
;MKITVKDQETLQNIALENLRNYLQTHGWQENQPFLNHATIWHQSATPEDFEILLPNRENLGDYPQRIQEIIEILATVENRPSLEILTELLQIIPNISTQGIVMDIYTPNFDKLKGEITILGIVFQKLQKIHTELNNQNYILAIKAYQQRLPISFTGDLVKENNHFILQNPHNFQIDNI
;
A
#
# COMPACT_ATOMS: atom_id res chain seq x y z
N MET A 1 -15.29 8.18 -4.68
CA MET A 1 -14.25 8.43 -5.73
C MET A 1 -14.67 7.75 -7.04
N LYS A 2 -14.29 8.21 -8.25
CA LYS A 2 -14.55 7.42 -9.48
C LYS A 2 -13.48 6.33 -9.60
N ILE A 3 -13.88 5.06 -9.59
CA ILE A 3 -12.97 3.90 -9.69
C ILE A 3 -12.38 3.83 -11.11
N THR A 4 -11.07 3.75 -11.22
CA THR A 4 -10.37 3.38 -12.47
C THR A 4 -10.01 1.89 -12.48
N VAL A 5 -9.62 1.34 -13.63
CA VAL A 5 -9.21 -0.09 -13.74
C VAL A 5 -8.06 -0.42 -12.78
N LYS A 6 -7.11 0.50 -12.61
CA LYS A 6 -5.99 0.36 -11.67
C LYS A 6 -6.47 0.35 -10.20
N ASP A 7 -7.50 1.13 -9.89
CA ASP A 7 -8.11 1.11 -8.55
C ASP A 7 -8.83 -0.21 -8.30
N GLN A 8 -9.50 -0.80 -9.30
CA GLN A 8 -10.15 -2.11 -9.16
C GLN A 8 -9.16 -3.22 -8.85
N GLU A 9 -8.04 -3.30 -9.56
CA GLU A 9 -6.98 -4.28 -9.28
C GLU A 9 -6.40 -4.09 -7.87
N THR A 10 -6.23 -2.84 -7.43
CA THR A 10 -5.73 -2.53 -6.09
C THR A 10 -6.71 -2.99 -5.00
N LEU A 11 -8.00 -2.67 -5.17
CA LEU A 11 -9.05 -3.05 -4.22
C LEU A 11 -9.26 -4.58 -4.17
N GLN A 12 -9.11 -5.27 -5.31
CA GLN A 12 -9.19 -6.73 -5.39
C GLN A 12 -8.09 -7.44 -4.58
N ASN A 13 -6.94 -6.80 -4.37
CA ASN A 13 -5.80 -7.36 -3.64
C ASN A 13 -5.84 -7.08 -2.13
N ILE A 14 -6.88 -6.41 -1.61
CA ILE A 14 -7.05 -6.24 -0.16
C ILE A 14 -7.55 -7.56 0.44
N ALA A 15 -6.75 -8.15 1.32
CA ALA A 15 -7.13 -9.36 2.04
C ALA A 15 -8.24 -9.09 3.07
N LEU A 16 -9.22 -10.00 3.17
CA LEU A 16 -10.32 -9.88 4.13
C LEU A 16 -9.84 -9.83 5.58
N GLU A 17 -8.77 -10.57 5.90
CA GLU A 17 -8.18 -10.56 7.24
C GLU A 17 -7.63 -9.18 7.62
N ASN A 18 -7.08 -8.42 6.66
CA ASN A 18 -6.60 -7.06 6.93
C ASN A 18 -7.78 -6.14 7.28
N LEU A 19 -8.91 -6.28 6.58
CA LEU A 19 -10.13 -5.54 6.89
C LEU A 19 -10.69 -5.91 8.26
N ARG A 20 -10.77 -7.21 8.58
CA ARG A 20 -11.23 -7.68 9.91
C ARG A 20 -10.36 -7.11 11.03
N ASN A 21 -9.04 -7.23 10.90
CA ASN A 21 -8.09 -6.71 11.89
C ASN A 21 -8.21 -5.18 12.03
N TYR A 22 -8.34 -4.47 10.92
CA TYR A 22 -8.54 -3.03 10.92
C TYR A 22 -9.80 -2.63 11.68
N LEU A 23 -10.95 -3.21 11.33
CA LEU A 23 -12.22 -2.97 11.98
C LEU A 23 -12.13 -3.21 13.50
N GLN A 24 -11.61 -4.36 13.92
CA GLN A 24 -11.46 -4.70 15.34
C GLN A 24 -10.57 -3.71 16.09
N THR A 25 -9.42 -3.33 15.53
CA THR A 25 -8.50 -2.38 16.17
C THR A 25 -9.04 -0.94 16.20
N HIS A 26 -9.97 -0.62 15.32
CA HIS A 26 -10.59 0.71 15.22
C HIS A 26 -11.98 0.78 15.88
N GLY A 27 -12.29 -0.18 16.76
CA GLY A 27 -13.50 -0.14 17.59
C GLY A 27 -14.79 -0.52 16.86
N TRP A 28 -14.68 -1.29 15.77
CA TRP A 28 -15.84 -1.95 15.16
C TRP A 28 -16.02 -3.35 15.74
N GLN A 29 -17.27 -3.77 15.83
CA GLN A 29 -17.66 -5.06 16.36
C GLN A 29 -18.47 -5.84 15.33
N GLU A 30 -18.14 -7.13 15.20
CA GLU A 30 -18.92 -8.09 14.44
C GLU A 30 -20.26 -8.31 15.13
N ASN A 31 -21.36 -8.08 14.42
CA ASN A 31 -22.70 -8.14 14.99
C ASN A 31 -23.44 -9.40 14.55
N GLN A 32 -23.85 -9.47 13.27
CA GLN A 32 -24.66 -10.56 12.76
C GLN A 32 -24.36 -10.88 11.29
N PRO A 33 -24.58 -12.12 10.83
CA PRO A 33 -24.51 -12.45 9.41
C PRO A 33 -25.51 -11.66 8.59
N PHE A 34 -25.11 -11.22 7.40
CA PHE A 34 -26.01 -10.64 6.40
C PHE A 34 -26.11 -11.58 5.20
N LEU A 35 -27.27 -12.21 5.06
CA LEU A 35 -27.48 -13.29 4.10
C LEU A 35 -26.36 -14.34 4.24
N ASN A 36 -25.91 -14.94 3.13
CA ASN A 36 -24.87 -15.97 3.13
C ASN A 36 -23.49 -15.46 2.70
N HIS A 37 -23.32 -14.15 2.48
CA HIS A 37 -22.16 -13.62 1.77
C HIS A 37 -21.44 -12.48 2.49
N ALA A 38 -22.02 -11.93 3.55
CA ALA A 38 -21.41 -10.85 4.31
C ALA A 38 -21.71 -10.98 5.81
N THR A 39 -21.05 -10.15 6.59
CA THR A 39 -21.29 -9.96 8.01
C THR A 39 -21.45 -8.47 8.29
N ILE A 40 -22.40 -8.13 9.14
CA ILE A 40 -22.67 -6.76 9.58
C ILE A 40 -21.70 -6.40 10.71
N TRP A 41 -21.08 -5.24 10.59
CA TRP A 41 -20.22 -4.63 11.59
C TRP A 41 -20.74 -3.26 11.99
N HIS A 42 -20.73 -2.97 13.29
CA HIS A 42 -21.12 -1.67 13.84
C HIS A 42 -19.97 -1.03 14.61
N GLN A 43 -19.93 0.30 14.59
CA GLN A 43 -19.00 1.05 15.41
C GLN A 43 -19.46 1.06 16.86
N SER A 44 -18.59 0.64 17.80
CA SER A 44 -18.97 0.53 19.22
C SER A 44 -19.38 1.86 19.87
N ALA A 45 -18.86 2.99 19.37
CA ALA A 45 -19.19 4.31 19.89
C ALA A 45 -20.58 4.80 19.47
N THR A 46 -21.04 4.41 18.28
CA THR A 46 -22.29 4.89 17.65
C THR A 46 -22.94 3.76 16.84
N PRO A 47 -23.51 2.73 17.49
CA PRO A 47 -23.93 1.51 16.81
C PRO A 47 -25.10 1.67 15.84
N GLU A 48 -25.86 2.76 15.93
CA GLU A 48 -27.03 3.03 15.09
C GLU A 48 -26.73 3.95 13.90
N ASP A 49 -25.53 4.57 13.85
CA ASP A 49 -25.22 5.62 12.87
C ASP A 49 -24.53 5.08 11.61
N PHE A 50 -23.72 4.02 11.76
CA PHE A 50 -22.94 3.46 10.64
C PHE A 50 -22.91 1.94 10.67
N GLU A 51 -23.14 1.36 9.49
CA GLU A 51 -23.12 -0.08 9.24
C GLU A 51 -22.10 -0.42 8.15
N ILE A 52 -21.25 -1.42 8.39
CA ILE A 52 -20.34 -1.98 7.40
C ILE A 52 -20.78 -3.40 7.05
N LEU A 53 -20.97 -3.65 5.76
CA LEU A 53 -21.16 -5.00 5.20
C LEU A 53 -19.82 -5.55 4.74
N LEU A 54 -19.19 -6.37 5.59
CA LEU A 54 -17.93 -7.01 5.27
C LEU A 54 -18.17 -8.34 4.52
N PRO A 55 -17.67 -8.53 3.29
CA PRO A 55 -17.78 -9.80 2.60
C PRO A 55 -17.11 -10.97 3.35
N ASN A 56 -17.65 -12.17 3.20
CA ASN A 56 -17.09 -13.37 3.84
C ASN A 56 -16.10 -14.13 2.93
N ARG A 57 -15.94 -13.71 1.67
CA ARG A 57 -15.01 -14.31 0.69
C ARG A 57 -14.54 -13.29 -0.35
N GLU A 58 -13.32 -13.45 -0.85
CA GLU A 58 -12.65 -12.51 -1.77
C GLU A 58 -13.02 -12.75 -3.25
N ASN A 59 -13.51 -13.94 -3.60
CA ASN A 59 -13.82 -14.34 -4.97
C ASN A 59 -15.22 -13.89 -5.46
N LEU A 60 -15.71 -12.76 -4.97
CA LEU A 60 -16.97 -12.15 -5.40
C LEU A 60 -16.74 -11.21 -6.59
N GLY A 61 -17.62 -11.24 -7.59
CA GLY A 61 -17.49 -10.38 -8.77
C GLY A 61 -17.61 -8.88 -8.45
N ASP A 62 -18.30 -8.54 -7.36
CA ASP A 62 -18.46 -7.18 -6.84
C ASP A 62 -17.53 -6.87 -5.65
N TYR A 63 -16.55 -7.74 -5.35
CA TYR A 63 -15.63 -7.55 -4.23
C TYR A 63 -14.98 -6.15 -4.22
N PRO A 64 -14.42 -5.62 -5.34
CA PRO A 64 -13.83 -4.28 -5.34
C PRO A 64 -14.83 -3.17 -4.97
N GLN A 65 -16.10 -3.31 -5.37
CA GLN A 65 -17.14 -2.34 -5.05
C GLN A 65 -17.49 -2.38 -3.55
N ARG A 66 -17.60 -3.59 -2.98
CA ARG A 66 -17.81 -3.75 -1.53
C ARG A 66 -16.67 -3.13 -0.73
N ILE A 67 -15.42 -3.40 -1.12
CA ILE A 67 -14.24 -2.83 -0.45
C ILE A 67 -14.21 -1.31 -0.55
N GLN A 68 -14.57 -0.74 -1.70
CA GLN A 68 -14.67 0.71 -1.83
C GLN A 68 -15.70 1.31 -0.86
N GLU A 69 -16.90 0.74 -0.78
CA GLU A 69 -17.94 1.23 0.11
C GLU A 69 -17.50 1.19 1.58
N ILE A 70 -16.83 0.11 1.99
CA ILE A 70 -16.24 -0.01 3.33
C ILE A 70 -15.25 1.13 3.59
N ILE A 71 -14.33 1.40 2.66
CA ILE A 71 -13.35 2.47 2.79
C ILE A 71 -14.02 3.85 2.84
N GLU A 72 -15.11 4.07 2.09
CA GLU A 72 -15.86 5.34 2.11
C GLU A 72 -16.59 5.55 3.45
N ILE A 73 -17.15 4.50 4.05
CA ILE A 73 -17.74 4.54 5.39
C ILE A 73 -16.65 4.84 6.43
N LEU A 74 -15.54 4.11 6.40
CA LEU A 74 -14.42 4.32 7.33
C LEU A 74 -13.85 5.74 7.23
N ALA A 75 -13.67 6.25 6.00
CA ALA A 75 -13.21 7.63 5.77
C ALA A 75 -14.13 8.68 6.40
N THR A 76 -15.44 8.46 6.30
CA THR A 76 -16.46 9.33 6.88
C THR A 76 -16.42 9.28 8.41
N VAL A 77 -16.41 8.07 8.97
CA VAL A 77 -16.42 7.83 10.41
C VAL A 77 -15.14 8.34 11.08
N GLU A 78 -13.99 8.09 10.48
CA GLU A 78 -12.68 8.48 11.02
C GLU A 78 -12.31 9.94 10.70
N ASN A 79 -13.09 10.61 9.84
CA ASN A 79 -12.78 11.94 9.32
C ASN A 79 -11.37 12.01 8.71
N ARG A 80 -11.02 11.00 7.90
CA ARG A 80 -9.72 10.84 7.26
C ARG A 80 -9.86 10.54 5.77
N PRO A 81 -8.86 10.88 4.94
CA PRO A 81 -8.93 10.59 3.51
C PRO A 81 -8.96 9.07 3.24
N SER A 82 -9.84 8.63 2.34
CA SER A 82 -9.96 7.23 1.91
C SER A 82 -8.63 6.63 1.45
N LEU A 83 -7.77 7.45 0.86
CA LEU A 83 -6.45 7.01 0.38
C LEU A 83 -5.54 6.57 1.54
N GLU A 84 -5.63 7.21 2.70
CA GLU A 84 -4.83 6.80 3.86
C GLU A 84 -5.26 5.44 4.38
N ILE A 85 -6.58 5.24 4.53
CA ILE A 85 -7.17 3.97 4.97
C ILE A 85 -6.79 2.86 3.98
N LEU A 86 -6.89 3.13 2.68
CA LEU A 86 -6.47 2.18 1.63
C LEU A 86 -5.00 1.75 1.81
N THR A 87 -4.08 2.67 2.09
CA THR A 87 -2.66 2.32 2.34
C THR A 87 -2.43 1.49 3.58
N GLU A 88 -3.32 1.60 4.57
CA GLU A 88 -3.22 0.84 5.80
C GLU A 88 -3.64 -0.62 5.60
N LEU A 89 -4.65 -0.83 4.74
CA LEU A 89 -5.22 -2.14 4.40
C LEU A 89 -4.38 -2.95 3.38
N LEU A 90 -3.59 -2.28 2.54
CA LEU A 90 -2.77 -2.94 1.53
C LEU A 90 -1.54 -3.62 2.15
N GLN A 91 -1.38 -4.92 1.87
CA GLN A 91 -0.15 -5.66 2.15
C GLN A 91 0.83 -5.58 0.99
N ILE A 92 0.33 -5.58 -0.25
CA ILE A 92 1.12 -5.52 -1.48
C ILE A 92 0.50 -4.47 -2.40
N ILE A 93 1.35 -3.63 -3.00
CA ILE A 93 0.98 -2.67 -4.03
C ILE A 93 1.73 -3.07 -5.31
N PRO A 94 1.07 -3.80 -6.23
CA PRO A 94 1.75 -4.35 -7.39
C PRO A 94 2.06 -3.26 -8.42
N ASN A 95 3.22 -3.38 -9.05
CA ASN A 95 3.65 -2.62 -10.22
C ASN A 95 3.40 -1.10 -10.15
N ILE A 96 3.68 -0.49 -8.99
CA ILE A 96 3.54 0.95 -8.78
C ILE A 96 4.75 1.68 -9.35
N SER A 97 4.49 2.75 -10.11
CA SER A 97 5.52 3.70 -10.55
C SER A 97 5.51 4.90 -9.61
N THR A 98 6.67 5.18 -9.02
CA THR A 98 6.83 6.29 -8.06
C THR A 98 8.23 6.91 -8.15
N GLN A 99 8.39 8.04 -7.46
CA GLN A 99 9.61 8.81 -7.33
C GLN A 99 10.08 8.83 -5.88
N GLY A 100 11.39 9.03 -5.69
CA GLY A 100 11.98 9.17 -4.38
C GLY A 100 13.42 9.67 -4.39
N ILE A 101 14.00 9.75 -3.20
CA ILE A 101 15.40 10.10 -2.97
C ILE A 101 16.08 8.92 -2.28
N VAL A 102 17.26 8.54 -2.77
CA VAL A 102 18.10 7.56 -2.08
C VAL A 102 18.64 8.19 -0.80
N MET A 103 18.32 7.60 0.35
CA MET A 103 18.70 8.06 1.68
C MET A 103 19.97 7.40 2.18
N ASP A 104 20.10 6.09 1.96
CA ASP A 104 21.22 5.29 2.45
C ASP A 104 21.60 4.21 1.41
N ILE A 105 22.89 3.87 1.37
CA ILE A 105 23.44 2.79 0.56
C ILE A 105 24.28 1.90 1.46
N TYR A 106 23.94 0.61 1.52
CA TYR A 106 24.68 -0.41 2.24
C TYR A 106 25.36 -1.36 1.25
N THR A 107 26.69 -1.36 1.28
CA THR A 107 27.55 -2.13 0.36
C THR A 107 28.30 -3.24 1.12
N PRO A 108 27.67 -4.38 1.43
CA PRO A 108 28.33 -5.44 2.18
C PRO A 108 29.45 -6.13 1.38
N ASN A 109 29.43 -6.04 0.05
CA ASN A 109 30.42 -6.66 -0.84
C ASN A 109 30.88 -5.66 -1.91
N PHE A 110 32.00 -4.97 -1.67
CA PHE A 110 32.53 -3.95 -2.59
C PHE A 110 32.85 -4.45 -4.00
N ASP A 111 33.13 -5.74 -4.15
CA ASP A 111 33.46 -6.35 -5.45
C ASP A 111 32.24 -6.71 -6.29
N LYS A 112 31.03 -6.58 -5.73
CA LYS A 112 29.78 -6.87 -6.42
C LYS A 112 29.07 -5.56 -6.74
N LEU A 113 28.59 -5.43 -7.98
CA LEU A 113 27.66 -4.35 -8.36
C LEU A 113 26.27 -4.64 -7.78
N LYS A 114 26.18 -4.79 -6.46
CA LYS A 114 24.97 -5.19 -5.74
C LYS A 114 25.00 -4.61 -4.33
N GLY A 115 23.86 -4.11 -3.85
CA GLY A 115 23.74 -3.60 -2.50
C GLY A 115 22.32 -3.26 -2.12
N GLU A 116 22.11 -3.11 -0.82
CA GLU A 116 20.83 -2.67 -0.25
C GLU A 116 20.80 -1.15 -0.22
N ILE A 117 19.64 -0.57 -0.52
CA ILE A 117 19.43 0.87 -0.44
C ILE A 117 18.14 1.17 0.33
N THR A 118 18.13 2.34 0.97
CA THR A 118 16.92 2.94 1.54
C THR A 118 16.52 4.13 0.68
N ILE A 119 15.27 4.18 0.25
CA ILE A 119 14.67 5.25 -0.53
C ILE A 119 13.59 5.91 0.33
N LEU A 120 13.55 7.24 0.35
CA LEU A 120 12.38 7.98 0.80
C LEU A 120 11.55 8.34 -0.43
N GLY A 121 10.45 7.60 -0.66
CA GLY A 121 9.60 7.73 -1.85
C GLY A 121 8.18 8.16 -1.52
N ILE A 122 7.44 8.59 -2.55
CA ILE A 122 6.05 9.01 -2.40
C ILE A 122 5.13 7.83 -2.69
N VAL A 123 4.51 7.25 -1.66
CA VAL A 123 3.53 6.16 -1.82
C VAL A 123 2.19 6.70 -1.39
N PHE A 124 1.25 6.80 -2.35
CA PHE A 124 -0.09 7.33 -2.12
C PHE A 124 -0.10 8.69 -1.37
N GLN A 125 0.69 9.65 -1.87
CA GLN A 125 0.82 11.02 -1.33
C GLN A 125 1.50 11.13 0.05
N LYS A 126 1.99 10.02 0.62
CA LYS A 126 2.78 10.03 1.86
C LYS A 126 4.24 9.69 1.57
N LEU A 127 5.15 10.35 2.27
CA LEU A 127 6.56 9.98 2.26
C LEU A 127 6.74 8.70 3.07
N GLN A 128 7.23 7.65 2.42
CA GLN A 128 7.41 6.34 3.01
C GLN A 128 8.84 5.84 2.79
N LYS A 129 9.37 5.13 3.79
CA LYS A 129 10.65 4.43 3.66
C LYS A 129 10.44 3.17 2.82
N ILE A 130 11.28 3.01 1.80
CA ILE A 130 11.27 1.88 0.89
C ILE A 130 12.67 1.27 0.89
N HIS A 131 12.78 0.00 1.22
CA HIS A 131 14.01 -0.77 1.16
C HIS A 131 14.02 -1.65 -0.08
N THR A 132 15.19 -1.82 -0.68
CA THR A 132 15.36 -2.74 -1.81
C THR A 132 16.80 -3.15 -1.97
N GLU A 133 17.01 -4.30 -2.60
CA GLU A 133 18.32 -4.75 -3.04
C GLU A 133 18.42 -4.56 -4.55
N LEU A 134 19.37 -3.73 -4.99
CA LEU A 134 19.61 -3.47 -6.41
C LEU A 134 20.86 -4.20 -6.88
N ASN A 135 20.91 -4.46 -8.18
CA ASN A 135 22.06 -5.03 -8.84
C ASN A 135 22.40 -4.27 -10.14
N ASN A 136 23.63 -4.48 -10.61
CA ASN A 136 24.18 -4.01 -11.88
C ASN A 136 23.90 -2.52 -12.13
N GLN A 137 23.22 -2.21 -13.23
CA GLN A 137 22.94 -0.84 -13.66
C GLN A 137 22.08 -0.07 -12.64
N ASN A 138 21.05 -0.69 -12.07
CA ASN A 138 20.16 -0.01 -11.12
C ASN A 138 20.94 0.39 -9.86
N TYR A 139 21.86 -0.46 -9.41
CA TYR A 139 22.72 -0.16 -8.27
C TYR A 139 23.68 1.00 -8.55
N ILE A 140 24.30 1.04 -9.74
CA ILE A 140 25.18 2.15 -10.16
C ILE A 140 24.39 3.46 -10.22
N LEU A 141 23.16 3.43 -10.76
CA LEU A 141 22.29 4.61 -10.82
C LEU A 141 21.91 5.10 -9.42
N ALA A 142 21.61 4.20 -8.49
CA ALA A 142 21.32 4.56 -7.10
C ALA A 142 22.53 5.22 -6.41
N ILE A 143 23.74 4.71 -6.60
CA ILE A 143 24.98 5.34 -6.09
C ILE A 143 25.14 6.74 -6.65
N LYS A 144 25.00 6.90 -7.97
CA LYS A 144 25.12 8.20 -8.64
C LYS A 144 24.07 9.19 -8.10
N ALA A 145 22.81 8.76 -7.99
CA ALA A 145 21.72 9.57 -7.45
C ALA A 145 21.99 10.01 -6.01
N TYR A 146 22.45 9.08 -5.15
CA TYR A 146 22.78 9.37 -3.76
C TYR A 146 23.91 10.41 -3.63
N GLN A 147 25.00 10.23 -4.37
CA GLN A 147 26.16 11.12 -4.35
C GLN A 147 25.83 12.52 -4.88
N GLN A 148 24.99 12.59 -5.92
CA GLN A 148 24.63 13.85 -6.57
C GLN A 148 23.34 14.47 -6.00
N ARG A 149 22.71 13.82 -5.02
CA ARG A 149 21.42 14.22 -4.42
C ARG A 149 20.30 14.41 -5.47
N LEU A 150 20.27 13.53 -6.46
CA LEU A 150 19.29 13.58 -7.55
C LEU A 150 18.07 12.71 -7.23
N PRO A 151 16.86 13.14 -7.64
CA PRO A 151 15.66 12.30 -7.60
C PRO A 151 15.79 11.09 -8.52
N ILE A 152 15.14 10.00 -8.12
CA ILE A 152 14.99 8.78 -8.91
C ILE A 152 13.52 8.50 -9.16
N SER A 153 13.22 7.86 -10.29
CA SER A 153 11.95 7.20 -10.53
C SER A 153 12.17 5.70 -10.74
N PHE A 154 11.21 4.90 -10.29
CA PHE A 154 11.28 3.44 -10.36
C PHE A 154 9.87 2.83 -10.36
N THR A 155 9.80 1.60 -10.85
CA THR A 155 8.57 0.80 -10.85
C THR A 155 8.83 -0.57 -10.23
N GLY A 156 7.86 -1.11 -9.50
CA GLY A 156 7.90 -2.48 -8.99
C GLY A 156 6.78 -2.76 -7.99
N ASP A 157 6.90 -3.87 -7.28
CA ASP A 157 5.91 -4.30 -6.30
C ASP A 157 6.35 -3.83 -4.91
N LEU A 158 5.51 -3.04 -4.22
CA LEU A 158 5.79 -2.65 -2.83
C LEU A 158 5.08 -3.59 -1.87
N VAL A 159 5.86 -4.36 -1.11
CA VAL A 159 5.35 -5.23 -0.05
C VAL A 159 5.52 -4.52 1.29
N LYS A 160 4.46 -4.39 2.07
CA LYS A 160 4.49 -3.73 3.37
C LYS A 160 5.12 -4.68 4.41
N GLU A 161 6.23 -4.26 5.00
CA GLU A 161 6.88 -4.95 6.13
C GLU A 161 7.02 -3.99 7.30
N ASN A 162 6.27 -4.25 8.38
CA ASN A 162 6.26 -3.42 9.59
C ASN A 162 5.97 -1.93 9.27
N ASN A 163 6.99 -1.07 9.36
CA ASN A 163 6.91 0.38 9.18
C ASN A 163 7.64 0.89 7.92
N HIS A 164 7.91 -0.01 6.97
CA HIS A 164 8.50 0.34 5.68
C HIS A 164 7.94 -0.56 4.56
N PHE A 165 8.24 -0.20 3.32
CA PHE A 165 7.96 -1.06 2.17
C PHE A 165 9.23 -1.73 1.69
N ILE A 166 9.11 -2.97 1.21
CA ILE A 166 10.12 -3.65 0.43
C ILE A 166 9.73 -3.54 -1.04
N LEU A 167 10.59 -2.92 -1.86
CA LEU A 167 10.42 -2.90 -3.30
C LEU A 167 11.00 -4.20 -3.88
N GLN A 168 10.11 -4.99 -4.47
CA GLN A 168 10.42 -6.22 -5.21
C GLN A 168 10.27 -5.98 -6.72
N ASN A 169 10.98 -6.79 -7.50
CA ASN A 169 10.99 -6.71 -8.97
C ASN A 169 11.24 -5.29 -9.55
N PRO A 170 12.26 -4.55 -9.05
CA PRO A 170 12.50 -3.18 -9.48
C PRO A 170 12.87 -3.13 -10.97
N HIS A 171 12.16 -2.29 -11.72
CA HIS A 171 12.39 -2.03 -13.13
C HIS A 171 12.11 -0.56 -13.44
N ASN A 172 12.49 -0.10 -14.64
CA ASN A 172 12.43 1.31 -15.04
C ASN A 172 13.10 2.25 -14.01
N PHE A 173 14.17 1.78 -13.36
CA PHE A 173 14.92 2.57 -12.39
C PHE A 173 15.80 3.58 -13.13
N GLN A 174 15.57 4.87 -12.90
CA GLN A 174 16.27 5.96 -13.58
C GLN A 174 16.46 7.16 -12.66
N ILE A 175 17.45 7.98 -12.99
CA ILE A 175 17.64 9.29 -12.37
C ILE A 175 16.76 10.27 -13.14
N ASP A 176 15.92 11.01 -12.44
CA ASP A 176 15.09 12.02 -13.07
C ASP A 176 15.99 13.23 -13.41
N ASN A 177 16.11 13.52 -14.70
CA ASN A 177 16.75 14.74 -15.16
C ASN A 177 15.76 15.89 -14.97
N ILE A 178 16.07 16.82 -14.07
CA ILE A 178 15.37 18.10 -13.92
C ILE A 178 15.69 19.00 -15.11
#